data_AF-A0A351KF14-F1
#
_entry.id   AF-A0A351KF14-F1
#
_cell.length_a   1.000
_cell.length_b   1.000
_cell.length_c   1.000
_cell.angle_alpha   90.00
_cell.angle_beta   90.00
_cell.angle_gamma   90.00
#
_symmetry.space_group_name_H-M   'P 1'
#
loop_
_entity.id
_entity.type
_entity.pdbx_description
1 polymer ?
#
loop_
_entity_poly.entity_id
_entity_poly.type
_entity_poly.pdbx_seq_one_letter_code
_entity_poly.pdbx_strand_id
1 'polypeptide(L)' 'AAINAKDNFSSLVAVGISSMIGFQVFVIIGGVIKMIPLTGVTLPFVSYGGSSMILNFACLGVLQKISEARRTVVYE' A
#
# COMPACT_ATOMS: atom_id res chain seq x y z
N ALA A 1 8.39 -0.48 6.02
CA ALA A 1 8.02 0.88 6.46
C ALA A 1 7.42 0.89 7.87
N ALA A 2 6.26 0.25 8.12
CA ALA A 2 5.52 0.31 9.39
C ALA A 2 6.33 0.03 10.67
N ILE A 3 6.97 -1.15 10.77
CA ILE A 3 7.76 -1.56 11.96
C ILE A 3 8.95 -0.61 12.22
N ASN A 4 9.39 0.08 11.17
CA ASN A 4 10.60 0.90 11.16
C ASN A 4 10.29 2.41 11.12
N ALA A 5 9.05 2.82 11.37
CA ALA A 5 8.66 4.22 11.36
C ALA A 5 9.19 4.95 12.60
N LYS A 6 9.53 6.24 12.44
CA LYS A 6 10.12 7.09 13.50
C LYS A 6 9.11 7.42 14.61
N ASP A 7 7.85 7.55 14.24
CA ASP A 7 6.76 8.01 15.10
C ASP A 7 5.53 7.11 14.99
N ASN A 8 4.75 7.05 16.07
CA ASN A 8 3.55 6.21 16.17
C ASN A 8 2.52 6.54 15.08
N PHE A 9 2.40 7.81 14.69
CA PHE A 9 1.49 8.25 13.63
C PHE A 9 1.93 7.71 12.27
N SER A 10 3.19 7.89 11.87
CA SER A 10 3.75 7.36 10.64
C SER A 10 3.73 5.83 10.60
N SER A 11 3.89 5.17 11.75
CA SER A 11 3.70 3.72 11.89
C SER A 11 2.27 3.33 11.54
N LEU A 12 1.27 4.00 12.13
CA LEU A 12 -0.15 3.74 11.88
C LEU A 12 -0.54 3.98 10.41
N VAL A 13 -0.05 5.07 9.82
CA VAL A 13 -0.26 5.39 8.40
C VAL A 13 0.37 4.32 7.52
N ALA A 14 1.61 3.91 7.81
CA ALA A 14 2.29 2.87 7.05
C ALA A 14 1.60 1.51 7.17
N VAL A 15 1.06 1.16 8.33
CA VAL A 15 0.23 -0.04 8.53
C VAL A 15 -1.05 0.05 7.70
N GLY A 16 -1.77 1.17 7.76
CA GLY A 16 -3.03 1.38 7.03
C GLY A 16 -2.86 1.31 5.51
N ILE A 17 -1.82 1.91 4.95
CA ILE A 17 -1.52 1.82 3.51
C ILE A 17 -1.15 0.38 3.14
N SER A 18 -0.33 -0.30 3.95
CA SER A 18 0.10 -1.68 3.67
C SER A 18 -1.08 -2.67 3.75
N SER A 19 -1.98 -2.50 4.72
CA SER A 19 -3.17 -3.35 4.86
C SER A 19 -4.17 -3.10 3.73
N MET A 20 -4.35 -1.85 3.29
CA MET A 20 -5.20 -1.51 2.15
C MET A 20 -4.72 -2.20 0.85
N ILE A 21 -3.41 -2.18 0.59
CA ILE A 21 -2.82 -2.88 -0.57
C ILE A 21 -2.98 -4.40 -0.41
N GLY A 22 -2.69 -4.94 0.78
CA GLY A 22 -2.84 -6.38 1.05
C GLY A 22 -4.27 -6.87 0.89
N PHE A 23 -5.27 -6.09 1.33
CA PHE A 23 -6.68 -6.42 1.18
C PHE A 23 -7.12 -6.39 -0.29
N GLN A 24 -6.68 -5.40 -1.07
CA GLN A 24 -6.93 -5.38 -2.52
C GLN A 24 -6.37 -6.65 -3.18
N VAL A 25 -5.13 -7.03 -2.87
CA VAL A 25 -4.51 -8.27 -3.40
C VAL A 25 -5.30 -9.51 -2.96
N PHE A 26 -5.71 -9.61 -1.70
CA PHE A 26 -6.49 -10.74 -1.20
C PHE A 26 -7.83 -10.90 -1.94
N VAL A 27 -8.57 -9.80 -2.13
CA VAL A 27 -9.84 -9.80 -2.86
C VAL A 27 -9.65 -10.26 -4.31
N ILE A 28 -8.56 -9.82 -4.95
CA ILE A 28 -8.24 -10.21 -6.34
C ILE A 28 -7.91 -11.70 -6.41
N ILE A 29 -7.09 -12.22 -5.50
CA ILE A 29 -6.75 -13.65 -5.44
C ILE A 29 -8.04 -14.46 -5.22
N GLY A 30 -8.87 -14.07 -4.25
CA GLY A 30 -10.20 -14.65 -4.00
C GLY A 30 -11.10 -14.62 -5.24
N GLY A 31 -10.98 -13.55 -6.04
CA GLY A 31 -11.62 -13.39 -7.32
C GLY A 31 -11.17 -14.38 -8.39
N VAL A 32 -9.86 -14.55 -8.55
CA VAL A 32 -9.25 -15.45 -9.54
C VAL A 32 -9.59 -16.93 -9.25
N ILE A 33 -9.66 -17.31 -7.97
CA ILE A 33 -10.06 -18.67 -7.56
C ILE A 33 -11.59 -18.88 -7.58
N LYS A 34 -12.37 -17.92 -8.10
CA LYS A 34 -13.85 -17.94 -8.19
C LYS A 34 -14.57 -18.06 -6.84
N MET A 35 -13.89 -17.74 -5.73
CA MET A 35 -14.49 -17.72 -4.40
C MET A 35 -15.22 -16.40 -4.13
N ILE A 36 -14.75 -15.32 -4.74
CA ILE A 36 -15.34 -13.98 -4.69
C ILE A 36 -15.69 -13.58 -6.15
N PRO A 37 -16.88 -13.07 -6.46
CA PRO A 37 -17.14 -12.56 -7.81
C PRO A 37 -16.23 -11.35 -8.10
N LEU A 38 -15.49 -11.40 -9.22
CA LEU A 38 -14.60 -10.32 -9.70
C LEU A 38 -15.43 -9.12 -10.19
N THR A 39 -15.99 -8.34 -9.29
CA THR A 39 -16.72 -7.11 -9.62
C THR A 39 -15.79 -5.91 -9.54
N GLY A 40 -15.34 -5.37 -10.68
CA GLY A 40 -14.90 -3.98 -10.83
C GLY A 40 -13.71 -3.47 -9.97
N VAL A 41 -13.06 -4.30 -9.17
CA VAL A 41 -11.93 -3.89 -8.34
C VAL A 41 -10.69 -3.75 -9.22
N THR A 42 -10.13 -2.54 -9.28
CA THR A 42 -8.88 -2.28 -10.00
C THR A 42 -7.73 -3.02 -9.34
N LEU A 43 -7.01 -3.85 -10.09
CA LEU A 43 -5.77 -4.47 -9.63
C LEU A 43 -4.74 -3.42 -9.19
N PRO A 44 -4.20 -3.49 -7.97
CA PRO A 44 -3.08 -2.63 -7.57
C PRO A 44 -1.93 -2.90 -8.53
N PHE A 45 -1.40 -1.82 -9.10
CA PHE A 45 -0.28 -1.81 -10.06
C PHE A 45 -0.50 -2.45 -11.44
N VAL A 46 -1.65 -3.09 -11.72
CA VAL A 46 -1.92 -3.79 -13.00
C VAL A 46 -3.21 -3.31 -13.69
N SER A 47 -4.10 -2.59 -13.01
CA SER A 47 -5.40 -2.22 -13.59
C SER A 47 -5.32 -1.21 -14.74
N TYR A 48 -6.21 -1.36 -15.73
CA TYR A 48 -6.49 -0.38 -16.80
C TYR A 48 -7.09 0.97 -16.32
N GLY A 49 -7.22 1.18 -15.01
CA GLY A 49 -7.76 2.40 -14.44
C GLY A 49 -6.63 3.37 -14.06
N GLY A 50 -6.29 4.30 -14.96
CA GLY A 50 -5.14 5.22 -14.79
C GLY A 50 -5.11 5.97 -13.45
N SER A 51 -6.28 6.39 -12.93
CA SER A 51 -6.39 7.07 -11.62
C SER A 51 -6.01 6.17 -10.44
N SER A 52 -6.36 4.89 -10.49
CA SER A 52 -6.03 3.92 -9.44
C SER A 52 -4.53 3.60 -9.42
N MET A 53 -3.90 3.59 -10.60
CA MET A 53 -2.46 3.40 -10.73
C MET A 53 -1.69 4.59 -10.13
N ILE A 54 -2.10 5.83 -10.45
CA ILE A 54 -1.51 7.05 -9.88
C ILE A 54 -1.63 7.06 -8.35
N LEU A 55 -2.81 6.71 -7.80
CA LEU A 55 -3.02 6.68 -6.36
C LEU A 55 -2.16 5.62 -5.67
N ASN A 56 -2.02 4.43 -6.25
CA ASN A 56 -1.14 3.38 -5.72
C ASN A 56 0.33 3.82 -5.69
N PHE A 57 0.82 4.48 -6.74
CA PHE A 57 2.18 5.05 -6.75
C PHE A 57 2.35 6.19 -5.74
N ALA A 58 1.34 7.04 -5.55
CA ALA A 58 1.36 8.07 -4.51
C ALA A 58 1.46 7.45 -3.10
N CYS A 59 0.69 6.40 -2.81
CA CYS A 59 0.79 5.63 -1.57
C CYS A 59 2.18 5.02 -1.36
N LEU A 60 2.80 4.46 -2.41
CA LEU A 60 4.18 3.99 -2.36
C LEU A 60 5.17 5.14 -2.06
N GLY A 61 4.97 6.32 -2.65
CA GLY A 61 5.78 7.51 -2.38
C GLY A 61 5.74 7.93 -0.91
N VAL A 62 4.54 7.89 -0.29
CA VAL A 62 4.37 8.16 1.14
C VAL A 62 5.12 7.11 2.00
N LEU A 63 4.97 5.83 1.68
CA LEU A 63 5.68 4.75 2.38
C LEU A 63 7.21 4.90 2.24
N GLN A 64 7.69 5.29 1.06
CA GLN A 64 9.11 5.53 0.79
C GLN A 64 9.64 6.70 1.63
N LYS A 65 8.89 7.81 1.71
CA LYS A 65 9.26 8.96 2.54
C LYS A 65 9.30 8.62 4.03
N ILE A 66 8.35 7.85 4.54
CA ILE A 66 8.37 7.37 5.94
C ILE A 66 9.60 6.49 6.19
N SER A 67 9.97 5.64 5.24
CA SER A 67 11.15 4.78 5.34
C SER A 67 12.47 5.57 5.29
N GLU A 68 12.54 6.61 4.45
CA GLU A 68 13.69 7.50 4.33
C GLU A 68 13.87 8.39 5.56
N ALA A 69 12.79 8.97 6.07
CA ALA A 69 12.80 9.85 7.25
C ALA A 69 13.36 9.16 8.50
N ARG A 70 13.24 7.82 8.60
CA ARG A 70 13.88 7.07 9.70
C ARG A 70 15.36 6.82 9.45
N ARG A 71 15.79 6.67 8.19
CA ARG A 71 17.20 6.49 7.82
C ARG A 71 18.04 7.70 8.23
N THR A 72 17.53 8.91 8.04
CA THR A 72 18.22 10.15 8.44
C THR A 72 18.51 10.21 9.94
N VAL A 73 17.59 9.73 10.79
CA VAL A 73 17.77 9.74 12.26
C VAL A 73 18.82 8.75 12.74
N VAL A 74 19.08 7.67 11.99
CA VAL A 74 20.10 6.67 12.38
C VAL A 74 21.52 7.19 12.15
N TYR A 75 21.69 8.22 11.33
CA TYR A 75 22.98 8.86 11.05
C TYR A 75 23.22 10.17 11.84
N GLU A 76 22.26 10.59 12.67
CA GLU A 76 22.39 11.71 13.62
C GLU A 76 22.63 11.22 15.06
#